data_AF-A0A969L6U9-F1
#
_entry.id   AF-A0A969L6U9-F1
#
_cell.length_a   1.000
_cell.length_b   1.000
_cell.length_c   1.000
_cell.angle_alpha   90.00
_cell.angle_beta   90.00
_cell.angle_gamma   90.00
#
_symmetry.space_group_name_H-M   'P 1'
#
loop_
_entity.id
_entity.type
_entity.pdbx_description
1 polymer ?
#
loop_
_entity_poly.entity_id
_entity_poly.type
_entity_poly.pdbx_seq_one_letter_code
_entity_poly.pdbx_strand_id
1 'polypeptide(L)'
;MTSFKYPVDAFTSTITWFFQPTLENYTNVLVQRGFLGYLLNSIYVGGLATLFTLILGVMVAYPLARYQLKGENQITSWILSLRIIPPIVAVVPLYIVFSSIGLLIPTRV
;
A
#
# COMPACT_ATOMS: atom_id res chain seq x y z
N MET A 1 -14.96 -3.00 -17.18
CA MET A 1 -16.07 -2.59 -18.09
C MET A 1 -16.61 -1.21 -17.73
N THR A 2 -16.77 -0.86 -16.45
CA THR A 2 -17.22 0.47 -16.00
C THR A 2 -16.27 1.61 -16.34
N SER A 3 -14.95 1.39 -16.31
CA SER A 3 -13.93 2.41 -16.58
C SER A 3 -13.94 2.96 -18.03
N PHE A 4 -14.50 2.21 -18.98
CA PHE A 4 -14.61 2.62 -20.38
C PHE A 4 -15.97 3.24 -20.74
N LYS A 5 -16.91 3.32 -19.78
CA LYS A 5 -18.22 3.99 -19.98
C LYS A 5 -18.07 5.50 -19.81
N TYR A 6 -18.96 6.30 -20.40
CA TYR A 6 -18.99 7.74 -20.16
C TYR A 6 -19.17 8.02 -18.65
N PRO A 7 -18.57 9.08 -18.06
CA PRO A 7 -18.70 9.38 -16.64
C PRO A 7 -20.14 9.38 -16.11
N VAL A 8 -21.08 9.84 -16.92
CA VAL A 8 -22.51 9.91 -16.58
C VAL A 8 -23.16 8.52 -16.52
N ASP A 9 -22.71 7.58 -17.35
CA ASP A 9 -23.24 6.21 -17.42
C ASP A 9 -22.68 5.30 -16.31
N ALA A 10 -21.64 5.75 -15.61
CA ALA A 10 -21.06 5.03 -14.48
C ALA A 10 -21.88 5.14 -13.19
N PHE A 11 -22.73 6.18 -13.07
CA PHE A 11 -23.54 6.46 -11.88
C PHE A 11 -25.04 6.20 -12.09
N THR A 12 -25.44 5.74 -13.27
CA THR A 12 -26.84 5.38 -13.56
C THR A 12 -27.12 3.91 -13.23
N SER A 13 -28.26 3.64 -12.58
CA SER A 13 -28.70 2.29 -12.16
C SER A 13 -29.14 1.38 -13.31
N THR A 14 -29.14 1.88 -14.54
CA THR A 14 -29.54 1.14 -15.74
C THR A 14 -28.35 0.35 -16.29
N ILE A 15 -28.41 -0.98 -16.17
CA ILE A 15 -27.37 -1.88 -16.68
C ILE A 15 -27.41 -1.88 -18.21
N THR A 16 -26.61 -1.02 -18.83
CA THR A 16 -26.36 -1.04 -20.27
C THR A 16 -25.26 -2.06 -20.59
N TRP A 17 -25.65 -3.17 -21.23
CA TRP A 17 -24.74 -4.23 -21.69
C TRP A 17 -23.91 -3.81 -22.92
N PHE A 18 -24.45 -2.90 -23.74
CA PHE A 18 -23.77 -2.30 -24.89
C PHE A 18 -23.53 -0.82 -24.62
N PHE A 19 -22.27 -0.39 -24.64
CA PHE A 19 -21.85 1.00 -24.46
C PHE A 19 -20.76 1.33 -25.47
N GLN A 20 -20.64 2.60 -25.87
CA GLN A 20 -19.52 3.05 -26.70
C GLN A 20 -18.27 3.19 -25.80
N PRO A 21 -17.20 2.41 -26.01
CA PRO A 21 -16.01 2.50 -25.19
C PRO A 21 -15.31 3.84 -25.41
N THR A 22 -15.05 4.57 -24.32
CA THR A 22 -14.35 5.85 -24.34
C THR A 22 -13.04 5.77 -23.57
N LEU A 23 -12.03 6.47 -24.07
CA LEU A 23 -10.71 6.62 -23.42
C LEU A 23 -10.58 7.93 -22.65
N GLU A 24 -11.61 8.79 -22.72
CA GLU A 24 -11.64 10.12 -22.12
C GLU A 24 -11.43 10.08 -20.59
N ASN A 25 -11.96 9.06 -19.91
CA ASN A 25 -11.74 8.85 -18.48
C ASN A 25 -10.27 8.67 -18.13
N TYR A 26 -9.53 7.92 -18.95
CA TYR A 26 -8.11 7.67 -18.71
C TYR A 26 -7.29 8.93 -18.98
N THR A 27 -7.56 9.67 -20.06
CA THR A 27 -6.87 10.94 -20.33
C THR A 27 -7.15 11.99 -19.25
N ASN A 28 -8.39 12.08 -18.77
CA ASN A 28 -8.76 13.02 -17.70
C ASN A 28 -8.08 12.68 -16.36
N VAL A 29 -8.00 11.39 -15.99
CA VAL A 29 -7.36 10.98 -14.74
C VAL A 29 -5.83 11.06 -14.84
N LEU A 30 -5.24 10.52 -15.91
CA LEU A 30 -3.78 10.44 -16.03
C LEU A 30 -3.14 11.82 -16.30
N VAL A 31 -3.76 12.66 -17.13
CA VAL A 31 -3.17 13.94 -17.59
C VAL A 31 -3.67 15.13 -16.79
N GLN A 32 -4.99 15.31 -16.65
CA GLN A 32 -5.54 16.55 -16.06
C GLN A 32 -5.53 16.56 -14.53
N ARG A 33 -5.66 15.39 -13.89
CA ARG A 33 -5.72 15.29 -12.42
C ARG A 33 -4.36 14.99 -11.76
N GLY A 34 -3.27 14.94 -12.53
CA GLY A 34 -1.94 14.69 -12.00
C GLY A 34 -1.79 13.31 -11.32
N PHE A 35 -2.64 12.33 -11.66
CA PHE A 35 -2.65 11.00 -11.03
C PHE A 35 -1.31 10.27 -11.16
N LEU A 36 -0.57 10.52 -12.25
CA LEU A 36 0.75 9.95 -12.46
C LEU A 36 1.71 10.24 -11.31
N GLY A 37 1.66 11.42 -10.69
CA GLY A 37 2.50 11.76 -9.55
C GLY A 37 2.19 10.88 -8.32
N TYR A 38 0.91 10.68 -8.02
CA TYR A 38 0.48 9.80 -6.93
C TYR A 38 0.83 8.35 -7.21
N LEU A 39 0.65 7.89 -8.45
CA LEU A 39 1.02 6.54 -8.88
C LEU A 39 2.52 6.30 -8.69
N LEU A 40 3.35 7.23 -9.16
CA LEU A 40 4.81 7.15 -8.99
C LEU A 40 5.22 7.18 -7.53
N ASN A 41 4.58 8.00 -6.69
CA ASN A 41 4.84 8.00 -5.24
C ASN A 41 4.50 6.65 -4.60
N SER A 42 3.37 6.03 -4.95
CA SER A 42 3.02 4.70 -4.44
C SER A 42 4.00 3.62 -4.89
N ILE A 43 4.41 3.64 -6.15
CA ILE A 43 5.43 2.70 -6.67
C ILE A 43 6.76 2.91 -5.97
N TYR A 44 7.19 4.16 -5.82
CA TYR A 44 8.46 4.51 -5.20
C TYR A 44 8.49 4.09 -3.72
N VAL A 45 7.50 4.52 -2.94
CA VAL A 45 7.42 4.21 -1.51
C VAL A 45 7.21 2.71 -1.28
N GLY A 46 6.30 2.07 -2.02
CA GLY A 46 6.05 0.63 -1.92
C GLY A 46 7.26 -0.21 -2.36
N GLY A 47 7.94 0.20 -3.43
CA GLY A 47 9.15 -0.44 -3.93
C GLY A 47 10.30 -0.38 -2.92
N LEU A 48 10.58 0.80 -2.37
CA LEU A 48 11.58 0.96 -1.32
C LEU A 48 11.24 0.14 -0.07
N ALA A 49 10.00 0.23 0.41
CA ALA A 49 9.56 -0.53 1.58
C ALA A 49 9.74 -2.04 1.38
N THR A 50 9.41 -2.56 0.19
CA THR A 50 9.58 -3.98 -0.15
C THR A 50 11.06 -4.37 -0.19
N LEU A 51 11.91 -3.55 -0.80
CA LEU A 51 13.34 -3.79 -0.89
C LEU A 51 14.00 -3.87 0.50
N PHE A 52 13.73 -2.88 1.36
CA PHE A 52 14.25 -2.87 2.73
C PHE A 52 13.74 -4.06 3.54
N THR A 53 12.45 -4.40 3.39
CA THR A 53 11.85 -5.55 4.06
C THR A 53 12.48 -6.86 3.62
N LEU A 54 12.79 -7.02 2.32
CA LEU A 54 13.46 -8.22 1.81
C LEU A 54 14.87 -8.36 2.35
N ILE A 55 15.66 -7.28 2.33
CA ILE A 55 17.06 -7.32 2.82
C ILE A 55 17.08 -7.77 4.29
N LEU A 56 16.32 -7.08 5.15
CA LEU A 56 16.28 -7.39 6.58
C LEU A 56 15.61 -8.74 6.86
N GLY A 57 14.52 -9.03 6.15
CA GLY A 57 13.74 -10.24 6.31
C GLY A 57 14.53 -11.50 5.93
N VAL A 58 15.28 -11.46 4.82
CA VAL A 58 16.12 -12.59 4.38
C VAL A 58 17.26 -12.84 5.36
N MET A 59 17.90 -11.78 5.89
CA MET A 59 18.96 -11.91 6.90
C MET A 59 18.48 -12.64 8.16
N VAL A 60 17.22 -12.42 8.57
CA VAL A 60 16.63 -13.08 9.74
C VAL A 60 16.06 -14.46 9.39
N ALA A 61 15.40 -14.59 8.23
CA ALA A 61 14.73 -15.83 7.83
C ALA A 61 15.72 -16.96 7.50
N TYR A 62 16.86 -16.65 6.88
CA TYR A 62 17.86 -17.65 6.50
C TYR A 62 18.38 -18.48 7.69
N PRO A 63 18.91 -17.87 8.78
CA PRO A 63 19.40 -18.65 9.90
C PRO A 63 18.26 -19.37 10.64
N LEU A 64 17.06 -18.77 10.71
CA LEU A 64 15.89 -19.38 11.34
C LEU A 64 15.40 -20.63 10.57
N ALA A 65 15.57 -20.66 9.25
CA ALA A 65 15.17 -21.79 8.41
C ALA A 65 16.23 -22.90 8.35
N ARG A 66 17.52 -22.58 8.58
CA ARG A 66 18.63 -23.52 8.33
C ARG A 66 19.35 -24.00 9.58
N TYR A 67 19.37 -23.23 10.66
CA TYR A 67 20.04 -23.59 11.90
C TYR A 67 19.02 -23.87 13.00
N GLN A 68 19.35 -24.82 13.89
CA GLN A 68 18.56 -25.07 15.10
C GLN A 68 18.90 -24.00 16.14
N LEU A 69 18.14 -22.91 16.14
CA LEU A 69 18.37 -21.80 17.05
C LEU A 69 17.64 -22.05 18.36
N LYS A 70 18.33 -21.80 19.48
CA LYS A 70 17.70 -21.87 20.81
C LYS A 70 16.59 -20.80 20.89
N GLY A 71 15.33 -21.22 20.95
CA GLY A 71 14.17 -20.33 20.97
C GLY A 71 13.51 -20.08 19.60
N GLU A 72 13.87 -20.81 18.55
CA GLU A 72 13.29 -20.68 17.19
C GLU A 72 11.75 -20.74 17.15
N ASN A 73 11.14 -21.63 17.95
CA ASN A 73 9.69 -21.75 18.05
C ASN A 73 9.04 -20.50 18.65
N GLN A 74 9.70 -19.87 19.63
CA GLN A 74 9.19 -18.65 20.26
C GLN A 74 9.31 -17.46 19.32
N ILE A 75 10.44 -17.33 18.60
CA ILE A 75 10.64 -16.29 17.59
C ILE A 75 9.61 -16.43 16.47
N THR A 76 9.43 -17.65 15.94
CA THR A 76 8.48 -17.92 14.86
C THR A 76 7.04 -17.64 15.31
N SER A 77 6.66 -18.08 16.51
CA SER A 77 5.33 -17.82 17.07
C SER A 77 5.08 -16.32 17.24
N TRP A 78 6.07 -15.57 17.73
CA TRP A 78 5.97 -14.12 17.90
C TRP A 78 5.78 -13.40 16.56
N ILE A 79 6.55 -13.76 15.53
CA ILE A 79 6.40 -13.22 14.17
C ILE A 79 5.00 -13.50 13.62
N LEU A 80 4.46 -14.71 13.82
CA LEU A 80 3.12 -15.06 13.40
C LEU A 80 2.04 -14.24 14.11
N SER A 81 2.17 -14.03 15.42
CA SER A 81 1.24 -13.20 16.19
C SER A 81 1.15 -11.76 15.67
N LEU A 82 2.29 -11.18 15.25
CA LEU A 82 2.32 -9.83 14.68
C LEU A 82 1.52 -9.71 13.37
N ARG A 83 1.34 -10.80 12.60
CA ARG A 83 0.56 -10.80 11.35
C ARG A 83 -0.95 -10.78 11.57
N ILE A 84 -1.42 -11.11 12.78
CA ILE A 84 -2.84 -11.13 13.14
C ILE A 84 -3.31 -9.73 13.55
N ILE A 85 -2.39 -8.85 13.96
CA ILE A 85 -2.70 -7.50 14.41
C ILE A 85 -3.32 -6.70 13.25
N PRO A 86 -4.49 -6.05 13.45
CA PRO A 86 -5.12 -5.25 12.41
C PRO A 86 -4.26 -4.01 12.11
N PRO A 87 -4.00 -3.67 10.83
CA PRO A 87 -3.09 -2.59 10.45
C PRO A 87 -3.42 -1.23 11.07
N ILE A 88 -4.71 -0.94 11.29
CA ILE A 88 -5.17 0.32 11.87
C ILE A 88 -4.61 0.58 13.28
N VAL A 89 -4.35 -0.46 14.05
CA VAL A 89 -3.81 -0.34 15.43
C VAL A 89 -2.37 0.18 15.41
N ALA A 90 -1.61 -0.11 14.35
CA ALA A 90 -0.24 0.37 14.20
C ALA A 90 -0.16 1.85 13.77
N VAL A 91 -1.24 2.43 13.25
CA VAL A 91 -1.23 3.79 12.69
C VAL A 91 -0.96 4.86 13.76
N VAL A 92 -1.63 4.77 14.91
CA VAL A 92 -1.49 5.73 16.01
C VAL A 92 -0.05 5.81 16.55
N PRO A 93 0.60 4.69 16.94
CA PRO A 93 1.97 4.75 17.43
C PRO A 93 2.95 5.21 16.34
N LEU A 94 2.76 4.81 15.07
CA LEU A 94 3.59 5.30 13.97
C LEU A 94 3.47 6.82 13.81
N TYR A 95 2.25 7.37 13.90
CA TYR A 95 2.05 8.82 13.85
C TYR A 95 2.81 9.54 14.96
N ILE A 96 2.76 9.03 16.20
CA ILE A 96 3.49 9.62 17.33
C ILE A 96 5.01 9.60 17.08
N VAL A 97 5.54 8.49 16.57
CA VAL A 97 6.97 8.36 16.23
C VAL A 97 7.37 9.36 15.14
N PHE A 98 6.61 9.46 14.04
CA PHE A 98 6.92 10.40 12.97
C PHE A 98 6.76 11.87 13.41
N SER A 99 5.81 12.15 14.30
CA SER A 99 5.60 13.47 14.89
C SER A 99 6.76 13.88 15.80
N SER A 100 7.22 12.98 16.68
CA SER A 100 8.28 13.28 17.64
C SER A 100 9.63 13.56 16.98
N ILE A 101 9.90 12.95 15.83
CA ILE A 101 11.13 13.15 15.05
C ILE A 101 11.00 14.26 13.98
N GLY A 102 9.87 14.98 13.94
CA GLY A 102 9.66 16.12 13.04
C GLY A 102 9.61 15.76 11.54
N LEU A 103 9.37 14.49 11.20
CA LEU A 103 9.29 14.01 9.81
C LEU A 103 7.89 14.15 9.21
N LEU A 104 6.90 14.56 10.01
CA LEU A 104 5.59 14.92 9.49
C LEU A 104 5.68 16.24 8.73
N ILE A 105 5.09 16.27 7.54
CA ILE A 105 4.84 17.52 6.82
C ILE A 105 4.00 18.40 7.75
N PRO A 106 4.42 19.64 8.05
CA PRO A 106 3.67 20.50 8.95
C PRO A 106 2.28 20.74 8.35
N THR A 107 1.27 20.13 8.94
CA THR A 107 -0.13 20.41 8.66
C THR A 107 -0.40 21.84 9.14
N ARG A 108 -0.20 22.83 8.26
CA ARG A 108 -0.79 24.14 8.46
C ARG A 108 -2.29 23.94 8.35
N VAL A 109 -2.95 24.13 9.49
CA VAL A 109 -4.41 24.17 9.67
C VAL A 109 -5.05 25.07 8.62
#